data_AF-A0A8X6IT45-F1
#
_entry.id   AF-A0A8X6IT45-F1
#
_cell.length_a   1.000
_cell.length_b   1.000
_cell.length_c   1.000
_cell.angle_alpha   90.00
_cell.angle_beta   90.00
_cell.angle_gamma   90.00
#
_symmetry.space_group_name_H-M   'P 1'
#
loop_
_entity.id
_entity.type
_entity.pdbx_description
1 polymer ?
#
loop_
_entity_poly.entity_id
_entity_poly.type
_entity_poly.pdbx_seq_one_letter_code
_entity_poly.pdbx_strand_id
1 'polypeptide(L)'
;MKSLCNMKSALKLYQKLIRLPHSDMRVESRPRRLKTQSGFLQAVLKEMNVLDIPSRTEPLLPPINSLKASKILYHLDLVSPILKTQDCYAVLFSAGMETIDNQFPLEACLHIYTDGSKLEMNSVAGAGVYC
;
A
#
# COMPACT_ATOMS: atom_id res chain seq x y z
N MET A 1 35.99 2.81 9.78
CA MET A 1 34.60 3.33 9.75
C MET A 1 33.79 2.89 8.51
N LYS A 2 34.32 2.97 7.28
CA LYS A 2 33.57 2.56 6.06
C LYS A 2 33.18 1.06 6.02
N SER A 3 33.99 0.16 6.57
CA SER A 3 33.69 -1.29 6.58
C SER A 3 32.50 -1.67 7.49
N LEU A 4 32.35 -1.00 8.63
CA LEU A 4 31.27 -1.26 9.59
C LEU A 4 29.90 -0.81 9.07
N CYS A 5 29.84 0.32 8.36
CA CYS A 5 28.62 0.83 7.73
C CYS A 5 28.07 -0.15 6.68
N ASN A 6 28.97 -0.74 5.89
CA ASN A 6 28.61 -1.74 4.89
C ASN A 6 28.07 -3.03 5.54
N MET A 7 28.64 -3.43 6.68
CA MET A 7 28.20 -4.65 7.37
C MET A 7 26.81 -4.51 7.99
N LYS A 8 26.50 -3.35 8.59
CA LYS A 8 25.16 -3.07 9.12
C LYS A 8 24.09 -3.10 8.02
N SER A 9 24.41 -2.57 6.84
CA SER A 9 23.52 -2.61 5.68
C SER A 9 23.36 -4.03 5.13
N ALA A 10 24.44 -4.83 5.10
CA ALA A 10 24.41 -6.23 4.71
C ALA A 10 23.54 -7.08 5.66
N LEU A 11 23.67 -6.88 6.97
CA LEU A 11 22.83 -7.52 7.99
C LEU A 11 21.35 -7.16 7.79
N LYS A 12 21.03 -5.87 7.61
CA LYS A 12 19.66 -5.42 7.32
C LYS A 12 19.09 -6.09 6.06
N LEU A 13 19.87 -6.16 5.00
CA LEU A 13 19.45 -6.79 3.75
C LEU A 13 19.15 -8.28 3.95
N TYR A 14 20.08 -9.01 4.57
CA TYR A 14 19.90 -10.44 4.86
C TYR A 14 18.66 -10.68 5.72
N GLN A 15 18.51 -9.91 6.80
CA GLN A 15 17.37 -9.96 7.71
C GLN A 15 16.03 -9.65 7.02
N LYS A 16 16.00 -8.78 6.00
CA LYS A 16 14.81 -8.57 5.17
C LYS A 16 14.51 -9.79 4.31
N LEU A 17 15.53 -10.31 3.61
CA LEU A 17 15.36 -11.42 2.67
C LEU A 17 14.85 -12.68 3.36
N ILE A 18 15.42 -13.08 4.49
CA ILE A 18 15.01 -14.30 5.22
C ILE A 18 13.61 -14.22 5.87
N ARG A 19 13.00 -13.02 5.90
CA ARG A 19 11.64 -12.79 6.40
C ARG A 19 10.59 -12.71 5.30
N LEU A 20 11.00 -12.67 4.03
CA LEU A 20 10.07 -12.69 2.90
C LEU A 20 9.49 -14.10 2.72
N PRO A 21 8.20 -14.22 2.37
CA PRO A 21 7.64 -15.50 1.95
C PRO A 21 8.41 -16.00 0.71
N HIS A 22 8.71 -17.31 0.68
CA HIS A 22 9.42 -17.99 -0.42
C HIS A 22 10.88 -17.58 -0.64
N SER A 23 11.58 -17.07 0.39
CA SER A 23 13.02 -16.81 0.27
C SER A 23 13.85 -18.09 0.41
N ASP A 24 14.58 -18.45 -0.64
CA ASP A 24 15.59 -19.53 -0.63
C ASP A 24 16.89 -19.14 0.12
N MET A 25 16.94 -17.94 0.72
CA MET A 25 18.13 -17.45 1.43
C MET A 25 18.41 -18.18 2.75
N ARG A 26 17.53 -19.10 3.16
CA ARG A 26 17.74 -20.02 4.29
C ARG A 26 18.57 -21.25 3.92
N VAL A 27 18.84 -21.48 2.62
CA VAL A 27 19.62 -22.63 2.17
C VAL A 27 21.08 -22.48 2.60
N GLU A 28 21.64 -23.56 3.16
CA GLU A 28 22.99 -23.64 3.72
C GLU A 28 24.04 -22.93 2.86
N SER A 29 24.75 -21.97 3.43
CA SER A 29 25.87 -21.30 2.77
C SER A 29 27.12 -22.19 2.78
N ARG A 30 27.08 -23.31 2.06
CA ARG A 30 28.28 -24.13 1.90
C ARG A 30 29.34 -23.32 1.14
N PRO A 31 30.60 -23.29 1.61
CA PRO A 31 31.68 -22.70 0.85
C PRO A 31 31.75 -23.38 -0.52
N ARG A 32 31.71 -22.58 -1.58
CA ARG A 32 32.03 -23.09 -2.92
C ARG A 32 33.52 -23.45 -2.89
N ARG A 33 33.82 -24.73 -3.07
CA ARG A 33 35.11 -25.42 -2.82
C ARG A 33 36.37 -24.81 -3.49
N LEU A 34 36.23 -23.75 -4.28
CA LEU A 34 37.29 -23.15 -5.09
C LEU A 34 37.57 -21.67 -4.80
N LYS A 35 36.91 -21.05 -3.80
CA LYS A 35 37.19 -19.65 -3.42
C LYS A 35 37.58 -19.54 -1.94
N THR A 36 38.74 -18.94 -1.69
CA THR A 36 39.25 -18.57 -0.36
C THR A 36 38.55 -17.34 0.22
N GLN A 37 37.88 -16.54 -0.61
CA GLN A 37 37.13 -15.36 -0.17
C GLN A 37 35.76 -15.74 0.37
N SER A 38 35.41 -15.24 1.55
CA SER A 38 34.10 -15.42 2.14
C SER A 38 33.03 -14.73 1.29
N GLY A 39 32.00 -15.46 0.89
CA GLY A 39 30.84 -14.90 0.21
C GLY A 39 29.97 -14.05 1.15
N PHE A 40 29.01 -13.32 0.58
CA PHE A 40 28.06 -12.49 1.33
C PHE A 40 27.39 -13.23 2.49
N LEU A 41 26.81 -14.41 2.24
CA LEU A 41 26.15 -15.22 3.27
C LEU A 41 27.10 -15.63 4.39
N GLN A 42 28.33 -16.00 4.06
CA GLN A 42 29.32 -16.42 5.05
C GLN A 42 29.77 -15.26 5.94
N ALA A 43 29.99 -14.09 5.34
CA ALA A 43 30.34 -12.89 6.08
C ALA A 43 29.20 -12.48 7.01
N VAL A 44 27.95 -12.46 6.52
CA VAL A 44 26.77 -12.10 7.31
C VAL A 44 26.49 -13.08 8.43
N LEU A 45 26.57 -14.39 8.19
CA LEU A 45 26.36 -15.40 9.23
C LEU A 45 27.46 -15.35 10.29
N LYS A 46 28.72 -15.12 9.89
CA LYS A 46 29.82 -14.93 10.84
C LYS A 46 29.56 -13.74 11.76
N GLU A 47 29.17 -12.59 11.20
CA GLU A 47 28.89 -11.39 12.00
C GLU A 47 27.62 -11.54 12.84
N MET A 48 26.59 -12.26 12.36
CA MET A 48 25.42 -12.57 13.19
C MET A 48 25.80 -13.40 14.42
N ASN A 49 26.70 -14.37 14.27
CA ASN A 49 27.21 -15.16 15.39
C ASN A 49 28.05 -14.31 16.35
N VAL A 50 28.89 -13.40 15.84
CA VAL A 50 29.69 -12.47 16.66
C VAL A 50 28.80 -11.53 17.47
N LEU A 51 27.68 -11.10 16.89
CA LEU A 51 26.72 -10.19 17.50
C LEU A 51 25.60 -10.89 18.28
N ASP A 52 25.62 -12.22 18.38
CA ASP A 52 24.60 -13.06 19.01
C ASP A 52 23.16 -12.74 18.55
N ILE A 53 22.98 -12.50 17.25
CA ILE A 53 21.67 -12.21 16.66
C ILE A 53 20.92 -13.54 16.47
N PRO A 54 19.71 -13.71 17.05
CA PRO A 54 18.93 -14.93 16.90
C PRO A 54 18.64 -15.25 15.43
N SER A 55 18.82 -16.52 15.06
CA SER A 55 18.50 -17.04 13.73
C SER A 55 16.99 -17.20 13.50
N ARG A 56 16.20 -17.27 14.59
CA ARG A 56 14.74 -17.36 14.52
C ARG A 56 14.18 -16.01 14.07
N THR A 57 13.58 -15.98 12.89
CA THR A 57 12.92 -14.80 12.35
C THR A 57 11.40 -14.91 12.39
N GLU A 58 10.76 -13.84 12.82
CA GLU A 58 9.33 -13.63 12.59
C GLU A 58 9.10 -13.22 11.13
N PRO A 59 8.05 -13.74 10.48
CA PRO A 59 7.73 -13.35 9.10
C PRO A 59 7.39 -11.87 9.03
N LEU A 60 7.83 -11.18 7.97
CA LEU A 60 7.31 -9.85 7.68
C LEU A 60 5.87 -10.03 7.19
N LEU A 61 4.91 -9.55 7.96
CA LEU A 61 3.54 -9.44 7.47
C LEU A 61 3.55 -8.41 6.34
N PRO A 62 3.06 -8.75 5.13
CA PRO A 62 2.87 -7.75 4.11
C PRO A 62 1.91 -6.68 4.64
N PRO A 63 2.11 -5.40 4.30
CA PRO A 63 1.13 -4.38 4.64
C PRO A 63 -0.24 -4.82 4.10
N ILE A 64 -1.27 -4.72 4.94
CA ILE A 64 -2.64 -5.00 4.53
C ILE A 64 -2.94 -4.04 3.38
N ASN A 65 -3.13 -4.60 2.18
CA ASN A 65 -3.58 -3.80 1.06
C ASN A 65 -5.03 -3.38 1.37
N SER A 66 -5.23 -2.13 1.78
CA SER A 66 -6.54 -1.57 2.14
C SER A 66 -7.55 -1.66 0.99
N LEU A 67 -7.08 -1.74 -0.26
CA LEU A 67 -7.92 -1.92 -1.45
C LEU A 67 -8.43 -3.36 -1.62
N LYS A 68 -7.84 -4.35 -0.93
CA LYS A 68 -8.28 -5.76 -0.99
C LYS A 68 -9.41 -6.08 -0.01
N ALA A 69 -9.74 -5.21 0.93
CA ALA A 69 -10.58 -5.55 2.08
C ALA A 69 -12.01 -4.98 2.06
N SER A 70 -12.32 -4.00 1.20
CA SER A 70 -13.62 -3.32 1.26
C SER A 70 -14.34 -3.37 -0.08
N LYS A 71 -15.44 -4.12 -0.14
CA LYS A 71 -16.40 -3.99 -1.23
C LYS A 71 -17.05 -2.61 -1.10
N ILE A 72 -16.67 -1.68 -1.96
CA ILE A 72 -17.29 -0.35 -2.02
C ILE A 72 -18.70 -0.56 -2.56
N LEU A 73 -19.70 -0.34 -1.71
CA LEU A 73 -21.09 -0.23 -2.14
C LEU A 73 -21.25 1.13 -2.81
N TYR A 74 -21.82 1.16 -4.01
CA TYR A 74 -22.09 2.39 -4.75
C TYR A 74 -23.56 2.43 -5.14
N HIS A 75 -24.16 3.62 -5.00
CA HIS A 75 -25.51 3.92 -5.45
C HIS A 75 -25.43 5.14 -6.37
N LEU A 76 -25.72 4.93 -7.66
CA LEU A 76 -25.63 5.97 -8.69
C LEU A 76 -27.02 6.44 -9.15
N ASP A 77 -28.07 5.79 -8.67
CA ASP A 77 -29.44 6.09 -9.03
C ASP A 77 -29.97 7.23 -8.16
N LEU A 78 -30.63 8.19 -8.81
CA LEU A 78 -31.39 9.23 -8.12
C LEU A 78 -32.70 8.66 -7.58
N VAL A 79 -33.21 9.24 -6.49
CA VAL A 79 -34.52 8.89 -5.92
C VAL A 79 -35.64 9.08 -6.94
N SER A 80 -35.52 10.07 -7.82
CA SER A 80 -36.44 10.32 -8.93
C SER A 80 -35.73 10.25 -10.28
N PRO A 81 -36.38 9.71 -11.34
CA PRO A 81 -35.83 9.75 -12.69
C PRO A 81 -35.74 11.20 -13.20
N ILE A 82 -34.59 11.56 -13.77
CA ILE A 82 -34.34 12.89 -14.35
C ILE A 82 -33.74 12.76 -15.75
N LEU A 83 -34.23 13.59 -16.67
CA LEU A 83 -33.73 13.68 -18.03
C LEU A 83 -32.92 14.98 -18.18
N LYS A 84 -31.60 14.84 -18.25
CA LYS A 84 -30.67 15.99 -18.42
C LYS A 84 -30.98 16.89 -19.62
N THR A 85 -31.70 16.38 -20.62
CA THR A 85 -32.09 17.11 -21.83
C THR A 85 -33.35 17.94 -21.66
N GLN A 86 -34.15 17.67 -20.62
CA GLN A 86 -35.46 18.30 -20.39
C GLN A 86 -35.48 19.10 -19.09
N ASP A 87 -34.80 18.62 -18.06
CA ASP A 87 -34.80 19.20 -16.73
C ASP A 87 -33.68 20.24 -16.57
N CYS A 88 -33.99 21.35 -15.91
CA CYS A 88 -33.00 22.40 -15.66
C CYS A 88 -32.04 22.00 -14.52
N TYR A 89 -30.90 22.71 -14.45
CA TYR A 89 -29.86 22.43 -13.46
C TYR A 89 -30.36 22.47 -12.00
N ALA A 90 -31.32 23.36 -11.69
CA ALA A 90 -31.88 23.45 -10.34
C ALA A 90 -32.63 22.18 -9.92
N VAL A 91 -33.32 21.53 -10.86
CA VAL A 91 -34.03 20.25 -10.62
C VAL A 91 -33.03 19.12 -10.41
N LEU A 92 -32.00 19.05 -11.25
CA LEU A 92 -30.88 18.11 -11.11
C LEU A 92 -30.18 18.24 -9.75
N PHE A 93 -29.88 19.47 -9.34
CA PHE A 93 -29.25 19.76 -8.06
C PHE A 93 -30.15 19.34 -6.90
N SER A 94 -31.43 19.72 -6.94
CA SER A 94 -32.39 19.42 -5.86
C SER A 94 -32.56 17.91 -5.68
N ALA A 95 -32.74 17.15 -6.76
CA ALA A 95 -32.89 15.69 -6.67
C ALA A 95 -31.62 14.98 -6.25
N GLY A 96 -30.43 15.50 -6.63
CA GLY A 96 -29.16 15.00 -6.13
C GLY A 96 -29.04 15.19 -4.62
N MET A 97 -29.37 16.38 -4.12
CA MET A 97 -29.36 16.68 -2.68
C MET A 97 -30.38 15.84 -1.92
N GLU A 98 -31.60 15.71 -2.43
CA GLU A 98 -32.65 14.85 -1.86
C GLU A 98 -32.22 13.38 -1.83
N THR A 99 -31.52 12.90 -2.87
CA THR A 99 -30.99 11.54 -2.91
C THR A 99 -29.94 11.33 -1.82
N ILE A 100 -29.02 12.29 -1.65
CA ILE A 100 -27.99 12.23 -0.60
C ILE A 100 -28.66 12.23 0.77
N ASP A 101 -29.57 13.16 1.04
CA ASP A 101 -30.23 13.31 2.34
C ASP A 101 -31.02 12.05 2.75
N ASN A 102 -31.74 11.44 1.79
CA ASN A 102 -32.55 10.25 2.07
C ASN A 102 -31.73 8.96 2.19
N GLN A 103 -30.70 8.78 1.36
CA GLN A 103 -29.92 7.52 1.33
C GLN A 103 -28.74 7.55 2.30
N PHE A 104 -28.20 8.73 2.57
CA PHE A 104 -27.00 8.96 3.39
C PHE A 104 -27.27 10.13 4.35
N PRO A 105 -28.02 9.91 5.44
CA PRO A 105 -28.31 10.98 6.38
C PRO A 105 -27.06 11.37 7.20
N LEU A 106 -26.88 12.66 7.46
CA LEU A 106 -25.72 13.23 8.16
C LEU A 106 -25.52 12.67 9.56
N GLU A 107 -26.60 12.24 10.23
CA GLU A 107 -26.54 11.66 11.57
C GLU A 107 -25.93 10.25 11.57
N ALA A 108 -25.97 9.54 10.44
CA ALA A 108 -25.48 8.17 10.30
C ALA A 108 -24.23 8.04 9.42
N CYS A 109 -23.91 9.06 8.62
CA CYS A 109 -22.87 9.01 7.60
C CYS A 109 -21.91 10.21 7.70
N LEU A 110 -20.61 9.94 7.53
CA LEU A 110 -19.64 11.00 7.27
C LEU A 110 -19.68 11.36 5.79
N HIS A 111 -20.01 12.61 5.48
CA HIS A 111 -20.03 13.08 4.10
C HIS A 111 -18.64 13.53 3.68
N ILE A 112 -18.15 12.97 2.58
CA ILE A 112 -16.91 13.37 1.96
C ILE A 112 -17.23 13.71 0.51
N TYR A 113 -17.10 14.98 0.17
CA TYR A 113 -17.32 15.49 -1.17
C TYR A 113 -15.98 15.56 -1.88
N THR A 114 -15.88 14.95 -3.06
CA THR A 114 -14.64 14.96 -3.84
C THR A 114 -14.94 15.44 -5.25
N ASP A 115 -14.09 16.29 -5.79
CA ASP A 115 -14.16 16.68 -7.20
C ASP A 115 -12.80 16.49 -7.88
N GLY A 116 -12.81 15.87 -9.05
CA GLY A 116 -11.63 15.55 -9.82
C GLY A 116 -11.44 16.55 -10.94
N SER A 117 -10.25 17.14 -11.05
CA SER A 117 -9.90 18.03 -12.15
C SER A 117 -8.73 17.49 -12.94
N LYS A 118 -8.83 17.61 -14.27
CA LYS A 118 -7.77 17.28 -15.22
C LYS A 118 -7.73 18.38 -16.27
N LEU A 119 -6.62 19.13 -16.32
CA LEU A 119 -6.48 20.31 -17.17
C LEU A 119 -6.37 19.95 -18.66
N GLU A 120 -5.64 18.88 -18.98
CA GLU A 120 -5.44 18.38 -20.34
C GLU A 120 -5.35 16.84 -20.39
N MET A 121 -5.59 16.23 -21.56
CA MET A 121 -5.59 14.77 -21.76
C MET A 121 -4.35 14.03 -21.24
N ASN A 122 -3.16 14.66 -21.30
CA ASN A 122 -1.89 14.08 -20.85
C ASN A 122 -1.31 14.75 -19.58
N SER A 123 -2.10 15.61 -18.92
CA SER A 123 -1.67 16.33 -17.72
C SER A 123 -1.91 15.54 -16.44
N VAL A 124 -1.33 16.04 -15.35
CA VAL A 124 -1.54 15.56 -13.99
C VAL A 124 -3.00 15.81 -13.59
N ALA A 125 -3.64 14.79 -13.01
CA ALA A 125 -4.97 14.93 -12.40
C ALA A 125 -4.84 15.33 -10.92
N GLY A 126 -5.72 16.21 -10.47
CA GLY A 126 -5.88 16.58 -9.06
C GLY A 126 -7.28 16.22 -8.56
N ALA A 127 -7.42 16.10 -7.25
CA ALA A 127 -8.72 15.95 -6.61
C ALA A 127 -8.83 16.91 -5.42
N GLY A 128 -9.90 17.68 -5.37
CA GLY A 128 -10.33 18.39 -4.17
C GLY A 128 -11.11 17.44 -3.28
N VAL A 129 -10.91 17.54 -1.97
CA VAL A 129 -11.68 16.80 -0.96
C VAL A 129 -12.18 17.80 0.07
N TYR A 130 -13.48 17.74 0.37
CA TYR A 130 -14.15 18.53 1.39
C TYR A 130 -14.92 17.59 2.32
N CYS A 131 -14.81 17.83 3.62
CA CYS A 131 -15.49 17.07 4.68
C CYS A 131 -16.36 18.03 5.49
#